data_AF-A0A354CYD0-F1
#
_entry.id   AF-A0A354CYD0-F1
#
_cell.length_a   1.000
_cell.length_b   1.000
_cell.length_c   1.000
_cell.angle_alpha   90.00
_cell.angle_beta   90.00
_cell.angle_gamma   90.00
#
_symmetry.space_group_name_H-M   'P 1'
#
loop_
_entity.id
_entity.type
_entity.pdbx_description
1 polymer ?
#
loop_
_entity_poly.entity_id
_entity_poly.type
_entity_poly.pdbx_seq_one_letter_code
_entity_poly.pdbx_strand_id
1 'polypeptide(L)' 'CGEMAGEPALALLLLGLGLDEFSVSPIQVPLIKKVIRAVEYHTAQAIAQQAMQFRTGKEVEAFLLSHLRQLVPDLAE' A
#
# COMPACT_ATOMS: atom_id res chain seq x y z
N CYS A 1 -9.33 10.41 0.06
CA CYS A 1 -10.17 10.86 1.20
C CYS A 1 -11.12 9.74 1.68
N GLY A 2 -10.60 8.54 1.87
CA GLY A 2 -11.34 7.40 2.42
C GLY A 2 -10.42 6.58 3.31
N GLU A 3 -10.97 5.79 4.23
CA GLU A 3 -10.19 5.07 5.24
C GLU A 3 -9.09 4.19 4.63
N MET A 4 -9.34 3.63 3.44
CA MET A 4 -8.37 2.83 2.69
C MET A 4 -7.04 3.55 2.40
N ALA A 5 -7.05 4.87 2.20
CA ALA A 5 -5.82 5.62 1.93
C ALA A 5 -4.92 5.72 3.18
N GLY A 6 -5.51 5.56 4.37
CA GLY A 6 -4.82 5.55 5.66
C GLY A 6 -4.26 4.19 6.06
N GLU A 7 -4.57 3.13 5.30
CA GLU A 7 -4.07 1.78 5.57
C GLU A 7 -2.75 1.50 4.84
N PRO A 8 -1.66 1.16 5.55
CA PRO A 8 -0.32 0.98 4.96
C PRO A 8 -0.27 0.01 3.77
N ALA A 9 -0.91 -1.16 3.90
CA ALA A 9 -0.91 -2.18 2.86
C ALA A 9 -1.68 -1.72 1.60
N LEU A 10 -2.77 -0.98 1.79
CA LEU A 10 -3.57 -0.46 0.70
C LEU A 10 -2.93 0.77 0.05
N ALA A 11 -2.17 1.56 0.80
CA ALA A 11 -1.42 2.68 0.24
C ALA A 11 -0.39 2.22 -0.81
N LEU A 12 0.22 1.06 -0.62
CA LEU A 12 1.09 0.42 -1.62
C LEU A 12 0.35 0.10 -2.91
N LEU A 13 -0.86 -0.47 -2.79
CA LEU A 13 -1.74 -0.77 -3.93
C LEU A 13 -2.15 0.52 -4.66
N LEU A 14 -2.64 1.52 -3.92
CA LEU A 14 -3.11 2.79 -4.47
C LEU A 14 -2.00 3.55 -5.19
N LEU A 15 -0.78 3.54 -4.64
CA LEU A 15 0.39 4.11 -5.30
C LEU A 15 0.65 3.40 -6.63
N GLY A 16 0.66 2.06 -6.66
CA GLY A 16 0.87 1.28 -7.88
C GLY A 16 -0.22 1.43 -8.93
N LEU A 17 -1.45 1.74 -8.52
CA LEU A 17 -2.56 2.09 -9.41
C LEU A 17 -2.47 3.52 -9.98
N GLY A 18 -1.51 4.33 -9.51
CA GLY A 18 -1.30 5.69 -9.98
C GLY A 18 -2.14 6.74 -9.25
N LEU A 19 -2.52 6.51 -7.99
CA LEU A 19 -3.17 7.55 -7.19
C LEU A 19 -2.20 8.73 -6.97
N ASP A 20 -2.59 9.91 -7.43
CA ASP A 20 -1.78 11.13 -7.33
C ASP A 20 -1.83 11.78 -5.94
N GLU A 21 -2.94 11.64 -5.21
CA GLU A 21 -3.17 12.31 -3.93
C GLU A 21 -3.65 11.38 -2.81
N PHE A 22 -2.92 11.39 -1.69
CA PHE A 22 -3.31 10.73 -0.45
C PHE A 22 -3.86 11.74 0.56
N SER A 23 -5.17 11.73 0.74
CA SER A 23 -5.86 12.49 1.77
C SER A 23 -6.23 11.57 2.93
N VAL A 24 -5.51 11.72 4.05
CA VAL A 24 -5.56 10.90 5.27
C VAL A 24 -5.56 11.77 6.52
N SER A 25 -5.84 11.18 7.70
CA SER A 25 -5.74 11.91 8.97
C SER A 25 -4.30 12.38 9.21
N PRO A 26 -4.07 13.58 9.80
CA PRO A 26 -2.72 14.10 10.07
C PRO A 26 -1.80 13.11 10.80
N ILE A 27 -2.36 12.30 11.70
CA ILE A 27 -1.61 11.28 12.45
C ILE A 27 -1.12 10.11 11.58
N GLN A 28 -1.80 9.85 10.46
CA GLN A 28 -1.44 8.79 9.50
C GLN A 28 -0.44 9.28 8.43
N VAL A 29 -0.26 10.59 8.25
CA VAL A 29 0.65 11.12 7.22
C VAL A 29 2.08 10.57 7.33
N PRO A 30 2.73 10.49 8.51
CA PRO A 30 4.07 9.92 8.63
C PRO A 30 4.13 8.45 8.24
N LEU A 31 3.10 7.68 8.64
CA LEU A 31 2.95 6.27 8.36
C LEU A 31 2.87 6.01 6.86
N ILE A 32 1.95 6.69 6.16
CA ILE A 32 1.76 6.56 4.72
C ILE A 32 3.00 7.03 3.94
N LYS A 33 3.65 8.12 4.38
CA LYS A 33 4.91 8.56 3.78
C LYS A 33 6.03 7.52 3.94
N LYS A 34 6.09 6.78 5.05
CA LYS A 34 7.10 5.71 5.25
C LYS A 34 6.92 4.62 4.20
N VAL A 35 5.69 4.20 3.93
CA VAL A 35 5.36 3.19 2.89
C VAL A 35 5.75 3.70 1.51
N ILE A 36 5.26 4.88 1.11
CA ILE A 36 5.51 5.43 -0.24
C ILE A 36 7.01 5.60 -0.50
N ARG A 37 7.78 6.00 0.52
CA ARG A 37 9.23 6.22 0.38
C ARG A 37 10.07 4.95 0.46
N ALA A 38 9.49 3.82 0.85
CA ALA A 38 10.20 2.55 0.99
C ALA A 38 10.20 1.70 -0.29
N VAL A 39 9.50 2.13 -1.33
CA VAL A 39 9.30 1.36 -2.56
C VAL A 39 9.54 2.21 -3.80
N GLU A 40 10.17 1.61 -4.80
CA GLU A 40 10.28 2.22 -6.13
C GLU A 40 8.93 2.20 -6.83
N TYR A 41 8.59 3.27 -7.56
CA TYR A 41 7.27 3.39 -8.19
C TYR A 41 6.95 2.21 -9.14
N HIS A 42 7.92 1.80 -9.97
CA HIS A 42 7.76 0.66 -10.87
C HIS A 42 7.50 -0.66 -10.12
N THR A 43 8.07 -0.83 -8.92
CA THR A 43 7.81 -1.98 -8.06
C THR A 43 6.39 -1.93 -7.50
N ALA A 44 5.93 -0.77 -7.04
CA ALA A 44 4.55 -0.60 -6.60
C ALA A 44 3.55 -0.90 -7.73
N GLN A 45 3.83 -0.46 -8.95
CA GLN A 45 3.02 -0.79 -10.14
C GLN A 45 2.94 -2.29 -10.40
N ALA A 46 4.07 -3.00 -10.32
CA ALA A 46 4.10 -4.46 -10.49
C ALA A 46 3.28 -5.18 -9.39
N ILE A 47 3.42 -4.75 -8.14
CA ILE A 47 2.64 -5.26 -7.01
C ILE A 47 1.14 -5.03 -7.26
N ALA A 48 0.74 -3.83 -7.69
CA ALA A 48 -0.66 -3.54 -8.00
C ALA A 48 -1.20 -4.42 -9.14
N GLN A 49 -0.44 -4.58 -10.23
CA GLN A 49 -0.82 -5.46 -11.34
C GLN A 49 -1.03 -6.90 -10.89
N GLN A 50 -0.14 -7.43 -10.05
CA GLN A 50 -0.28 -8.78 -9.49
C GLN A 50 -1.48 -8.89 -8.54
N ALA A 51 -1.69 -7.89 -7.68
CA ALA A 51 -2.83 -7.85 -6.77
C ALA A 51 -4.17 -7.92 -7.52
N MET A 52 -4.28 -7.26 -8.67
CA MET A 52 -5.49 -7.26 -9.51
C MET A 52 -5.81 -8.63 -10.16
N GLN A 53 -4.90 -9.62 -10.08
CA GLN A 53 -5.12 -10.96 -10.60
C GLN A 53 -5.80 -11.91 -9.59
N PHE A 54 -5.89 -11.52 -8.32
CA PHE A 54 -6.56 -12.33 -7.30
C PHE A 54 -8.08 -12.29 -7.42
N ARG A 55 -8.74 -13.33 -6.90
CA ARG A 55 -10.19 -13.52 -7.03
C ARG A 55 -10.97 -12.91 -5.87
N THR A 56 -10.31 -12.64 -4.74
CA THR A 56 -10.94 -12.15 -3.53
C THR A 56 -10.14 -11.04 -2.86
N GLY A 57 -10.83 -10.16 -2.13
CA GLY A 57 -10.17 -9.10 -1.35
C GLY A 57 -9.22 -9.64 -0.27
N LYS A 58 -9.50 -10.83 0.28
CA LYS A 58 -8.62 -11.48 1.27
C LYS A 58 -7.28 -11.90 0.69
N GLU A 59 -7.27 -12.41 -0.55
CA GLU A 59 -6.04 -12.76 -1.26
C GLU A 59 -5.21 -11.51 -1.56
N VAL A 60 -5.88 -10.42 -1.99
CA VAL A 60 -5.24 -9.11 -2.21
C VAL A 60 -4.60 -8.60 -0.92
N GLU A 61 -5.35 -8.58 0.18
CA GLU A 61 -4.87 -8.09 1.47
C GLU A 61 -3.68 -8.90 2.00
N ALA A 62 -3.77 -10.24 1.96
CA ALA A 62 -2.68 -11.12 2.38
C ALA A 62 -1.40 -10.91 1.55
N PHE A 63 -1.56 -10.74 0.23
CA PHE A 63 -0.47 -10.43 -0.68
C PHE A 63 0.18 -9.08 -0.36
N LEU A 64 -0.61 -8.02 -0.20
CA LEU A 64 -0.09 -6.68 0.11
C LEU A 64 0.60 -6.63 1.48
N LEU A 65 0.06 -7.30 2.49
CA LEU A 65 0.68 -7.42 3.81
C LEU A 65 2.04 -8.13 3.74
N SER A 66 2.19 -9.15 2.89
CA SER A 66 3.47 -9.83 2.70
C SER A 66 4.55 -8.90 2.13
N HIS A 67 4.19 -8.03 1.19
CA HIS A 67 5.10 -7.04 0.63
C HIS A 67 5.39 -5.89 1.60
N LEU A 68 4.38 -5.45 2.36
CA LEU A 68 4.56 -4.44 3.39
C LEU A 68 5.57 -4.91 4.45
N ARG A 69 5.50 -6.18 4.89
CA ARG A 69 6.50 -6.78 5.81
C ARG A 69 7.92 -6.70 5.28
N GLN A 70 8.10 -6.89 3.98
CA GLN A 70 9.43 -6.86 3.36
C GLN A 70 9.97 -5.44 3.22
N LEU A 71 9.10 -4.48 2.90
CA LEU A 71 9.47 -3.08 2.65
C LEU A 71 9.61 -2.28 3.94
N VAL A 72 8.70 -2.49 4.89
CA VAL A 72 8.61 -1.74 6.14
C VAL A 72 8.25 -2.68 7.31
N PRO A 73 9.20 -3.45 7.83
CA PRO A 73 8.95 -4.49 8.85
C PRO A 73 8.21 -3.98 10.10
N ASP A 74 8.53 -2.76 10.55
CA ASP A 74 7.94 -2.18 11.77
C ASP A 74 6.46 -1.77 11.62
N LEU A 75 5.88 -1.89 10.42
CA LEU A 75 4.49 -1.48 10.14
C LEU A 75 3.55 -2.66 9.88
N ALA A 76 4.01 -3.88 10.05
CA ALA A 76 3.30 -5.07 9.60
C ALA A 76 2.80 -5.98 10.74
N GLU A 77 2.45 -5.34 11.86
CA GLU A 77 1.78 -5.96 13.01
C GLU A 77 0.35 -6.38 12.69
#